data_AF-A0A8X7CMA7-F1
#
_entry.id   AF-A0A8X7CMA7-F1
#
_cell.length_a   1.000
_cell.length_b   1.000
_cell.length_c   1.000
_cell.angle_alpha   90.00
_cell.angle_beta   90.00
_cell.angle_gamma   90.00
#
_symmetry.space_group_name_H-M   'P 1'
#
loop_
_entity.id
_entity.type
_entity.pdbx_description
1 polymer ?
#
loop_
_entity_poly.entity_id
_entity_poly.type
_entity_poly.pdbx_seq_one_letter_code
_entity_poly.pdbx_strand_id
1 'polypeptide(L)'
;MVFRKTIVLPGEFSEPSSQTPTDPSEFLLRLRETFQTLFHHTALKTCSPVFVRVEGLKPSLTAPYQRPFEVLSRSDKHFTIKINDRTSTISIDRLKPAFLC
;
A
#
# COMPACT_ATOMS: atom_id res chain seq x y z
N MET A 1 45.34 -8.22 -20.68
CA MET A 1 44.23 -9.14 -20.37
C MET A 1 42.92 -8.38 -20.62
N VAL A 2 42.11 -8.81 -21.59
CA VAL A 2 40.82 -8.18 -21.93
C VAL A 2 39.72 -9.08 -21.36
N PHE A 3 38.95 -8.57 -20.41
CA PHE A 3 37.86 -9.34 -19.80
C PHE A 3 36.69 -9.45 -20.79
N ARG A 4 36.44 -10.67 -21.29
CA ARG A 4 35.28 -11.04 -22.13
C ARG A 4 34.01 -11.16 -21.28
N LYS A 5 33.49 -10.05 -20.76
CA LYS A 5 32.15 -10.03 -20.15
C LYS A 5 31.36 -8.88 -20.75
N THR A 6 30.18 -9.18 -21.27
CA THR A 6 29.26 -8.17 -21.83
C THR A 6 29.00 -7.10 -20.78
N ILE A 7 29.23 -5.83 -21.13
CA ILE A 7 28.97 -4.68 -20.27
C ILE A 7 27.44 -4.57 -20.12
N VAL A 8 26.98 -4.63 -18.88
CA VAL A 8 25.56 -4.51 -18.52
C VAL A 8 25.31 -3.06 -18.13
N LEU A 9 24.27 -2.43 -18.70
CA LEU A 9 23.95 -1.04 -18.39
C LEU A 9 23.44 -0.94 -16.93
N PRO A 10 23.82 0.12 -16.18
CA PRO A 10 23.25 0.38 -14.86
C PRO A 10 21.72 0.51 -14.97
N GLY A 11 20.98 -0.50 -14.51
CA GLY A 11 19.51 -0.59 -14.64
C GLY A 11 19.00 -1.85 -15.34
N GLU A 12 19.87 -2.63 -15.99
CA GLU A 12 19.49 -3.95 -16.52
C GLU A 12 19.41 -4.99 -15.39
N PHE A 13 18.19 -5.21 -14.89
CA PHE A 13 17.87 -6.31 -14.00
C PHE A 13 17.76 -7.60 -14.82
N SER A 14 18.85 -8.36 -14.89
CA SER A 14 18.79 -9.78 -15.25
C SER A 14 19.58 -10.55 -14.21
N GLU A 15 18.88 -11.07 -13.22
CA GLU A 15 19.46 -12.09 -12.35
C GLU A 15 19.54 -13.41 -13.12
N PRO A 16 20.72 -14.06 -13.22
CA PRO A 16 20.79 -15.43 -13.68
C PRO A 16 20.35 -16.34 -12.53
N SER A 17 19.06 -16.31 -12.17
CA SER A 17 18.51 -17.38 -11.34
C SER A 17 18.41 -18.62 -12.22
N SER A 18 18.71 -19.80 -11.68
CA SER A 18 18.71 -21.08 -12.40
C SER A 18 17.32 -21.56 -12.86
N GLN A 19 16.34 -20.64 -12.91
CA GLN A 19 14.99 -20.90 -13.38
C GLN A 19 14.88 -20.42 -14.83
N THR A 20 14.72 -21.39 -15.71
CA THR A 20 14.53 -21.32 -17.17
C THR A 20 13.41 -20.35 -17.59
N PRO A 21 13.34 -19.94 -18.87
CA PRO A 21 12.65 -18.72 -19.29
C PRO A 21 11.14 -18.89 -19.11
N THR A 22 10.61 -18.25 -18.07
CA THR A 22 9.22 -17.83 -18.10
C THR A 22 9.10 -16.88 -19.29
N ASP A 23 8.21 -17.16 -20.24
CA ASP A 23 7.94 -16.26 -21.35
C ASP A 23 7.82 -14.84 -20.79
N PRO A 24 8.55 -13.83 -21.29
CA PRO A 24 8.44 -12.47 -20.79
C PRO A 24 6.99 -11.99 -20.66
N SER A 25 6.09 -12.49 -21.51
CA SER A 25 4.65 -12.22 -21.43
C SER A 25 4.01 -12.73 -20.14
N GLU A 26 4.32 -13.94 -19.68
CA GLU A 26 3.78 -14.54 -18.44
C GLU A 26 4.29 -13.78 -17.20
N PHE A 27 5.57 -13.39 -17.19
CA PHE A 27 6.11 -12.53 -16.14
C PHE A 27 5.36 -11.19 -16.07
N LEU A 28 5.13 -10.55 -17.22
CA LEU A 28 4.40 -9.28 -17.28
C LEU A 28 2.93 -9.43 -16.86
N LEU A 29 2.28 -10.54 -17.20
CA LEU A 29 0.92 -10.85 -16.75
C LEU A 29 0.87 -10.98 -15.23
N ARG A 30 1.76 -11.79 -14.64
CA ARG A 30 1.87 -11.94 -13.19
C ARG A 30 2.18 -10.62 -12.50
N LEU A 31 3.12 -9.84 -13.04
CA LEU A 31 3.46 -8.52 -12.51
C LEU A 31 2.22 -7.62 -12.49
N ARG A 32 1.49 -7.54 -13.61
CA ARG A 32 0.26 -6.75 -13.72
C ARG A 32 -0.79 -7.18 -12.69
N GLU A 33 -1.03 -8.48 -12.53
CA GLU A 33 -1.99 -9.01 -11.56
C GLU A 33 -1.60 -8.70 -10.11
N THR A 34 -0.31 -8.86 -9.78
CA THR A 34 0.18 -8.54 -8.43
C THR A 34 -0.01 -7.05 -8.12
N PHE A 35 0.33 -6.14 -9.04
CA PHE A 35 0.15 -4.70 -8.82
C PHE A 35 -1.30 -4.28 -8.62
N GLN A 36 -2.27 -4.97 -9.21
CA GLN A 36 -3.69 -4.68 -9.00
C GLN A 36 -4.16 -4.98 -7.57
N THR A 37 -3.52 -5.92 -6.89
CA THR A 37 -3.94 -6.37 -5.55
C THR A 37 -3.15 -5.71 -4.43
N LEU A 38 -1.94 -5.21 -4.69
CA LEU A 38 -1.03 -4.62 -3.68
C LEU A 38 -1.60 -3.42 -2.91
N PHE A 39 -2.46 -2.62 -3.53
CA PHE A 39 -2.97 -1.38 -2.93
C PHE A 39 -4.27 -1.54 -2.14
N HIS A 40 -4.82 -2.76 -2.07
CA HIS A 40 -6.02 -3.03 -1.29
C HIS A 40 -5.65 -3.47 0.13
N HIS A 41 -5.88 -2.58 1.11
CA HIS A 41 -5.74 -2.91 2.52
C HIS A 41 -6.89 -3.84 2.98
N THR A 42 -6.74 -5.14 2.75
CA THR A 42 -7.71 -6.17 3.18
C THR A 42 -7.98 -6.13 4.69
N ALA A 43 -6.98 -5.75 5.48
CA ALA A 43 -7.08 -5.61 6.94
C ALA A 43 -8.11 -4.56 7.40
N LEU A 44 -8.42 -3.53 6.59
CA LEU A 44 -9.44 -2.52 6.95
C LEU A 44 -10.83 -3.13 7.15
N LYS A 45 -11.11 -4.29 6.57
CA LYS A 45 -12.37 -5.01 6.75
C LYS A 45 -12.53 -5.59 8.17
N THR A 46 -11.43 -5.90 8.83
CA THR A 46 -11.42 -6.65 10.10
C THR A 46 -10.94 -5.80 11.29
N CYS A 47 -10.12 -4.76 11.07
CA CYS A 47 -9.57 -3.93 12.14
C CYS A 47 -10.66 -3.11 12.87
N SER A 48 -10.55 -3.01 14.20
CA SER A 48 -11.42 -2.20 15.04
C SER A 48 -10.99 -0.71 15.07
N PRO A 49 -9.74 -0.38 15.42
CA PRO A 49 -9.23 0.98 15.27
C PRO A 49 -8.57 1.23 13.91
N VAL A 50 -8.75 2.44 13.37
CA VAL A 50 -8.10 2.91 12.11
C VAL A 50 -7.43 4.26 12.31
N PHE A 51 -6.29 4.46 11.66
CA PHE A 51 -5.62 5.75 11.56
C PHE A 51 -6.16 6.56 10.38
N VAL A 52 -6.34 7.87 10.57
CA VAL A 52 -6.87 8.78 9.55
C VAL A 52 -5.81 9.74 9.07
N ARG A 53 -5.65 9.87 7.75
CA ARG A 53 -4.75 10.84 7.15
C ARG A 53 -5.32 12.26 7.28
N VAL A 54 -4.53 13.15 7.87
CA VAL A 54 -4.84 14.58 7.92
C VAL A 54 -4.53 15.18 6.55
N GLU A 55 -5.42 16.01 6.01
CA GLU A 55 -5.22 16.71 4.74
C GLU A 55 -4.84 18.17 4.99
N GLY A 56 -4.18 18.80 4.03
CA GLY A 56 -3.82 20.21 4.06
C GLY A 56 -2.39 20.51 4.52
N LEU A 57 -2.08 21.81 4.61
CA LEU A 57 -0.78 22.33 5.04
C LEU A 57 -0.57 22.03 6.52
N LYS A 58 0.52 21.34 6.84
CA LYS A 58 0.91 20.98 8.21
C LYS A 58 2.26 21.61 8.54
N PRO A 59 2.51 21.96 9.81
CA PRO A 59 3.84 22.36 10.24
C PRO A 59 4.83 21.20 10.02
N SER A 60 6.10 21.55 9.88
CA SER A 60 7.18 20.58 9.76
C SER A 60 7.15 19.58 10.92
N LEU A 61 7.48 18.32 10.65
CA LEU A 61 7.50 17.21 11.62
C LEU A 61 6.13 16.82 12.21
N THR A 62 5.01 17.20 11.59
CA THR A 62 3.68 16.72 12.00
C THR A 62 3.40 15.33 11.47
N ALA A 63 2.91 14.43 12.33
CA ALA A 63 2.50 13.10 11.91
C ALA A 63 1.43 13.18 10.81
N PRO A 64 1.59 12.43 9.69
CA PRO A 64 0.65 12.51 8.58
C PRO A 64 -0.72 11.91 8.92
N TYR A 65 -0.74 10.98 9.89
CA TYR A 65 -1.93 10.32 10.40
C TYR A 65 -2.19 10.73 11.84
N GLN A 66 -3.47 10.92 12.19
CA GLN A 66 -3.92 11.09 13.56
C GLN A 66 -4.05 9.75 14.28
N ARG A 67 -4.25 9.81 15.60
CA ARG A 67 -4.49 8.68 16.50
C ARG A 67 -5.52 7.66 15.97
N PRO A 68 -5.54 6.43 16.50
CA PRO A 68 -6.53 5.45 16.09
C PRO A 68 -7.95 5.92 16.48
N PHE A 69 -8.88 5.81 15.55
CA PHE A 69 -10.31 6.11 15.73
C PHE A 69 -11.13 4.82 15.63
N GLU A 70 -12.23 4.79 16.37
CA GLU A 70 -13.18 3.68 16.34
C GLU A 70 -14.04 3.73 15.08
N VAL A 71 -14.16 2.58 14.42
CA VAL A 71 -15.02 2.40 13.24
C VAL A 71 -16.42 1.97 13.67
N LEU A 72 -17.42 2.80 13.35
CA LEU A 72 -18.83 2.53 13.65
C LEU A 72 -19.51 1.72 12.52
N SER A 73 -19.22 2.05 11.27
CA SER A 73 -19.79 1.37 10.10
C SER A 73 -18.79 1.33 8.95
N ARG A 74 -18.89 0.27 8.13
CA ARG A 74 -17.98 -0.03 7.01
C ARG A 74 -18.79 -0.16 5.73
N SER A 75 -18.31 0.44 4.65
CA SER A 75 -18.77 0.26 3.29
C SER A 75 -17.57 0.06 2.37
N ASP A 76 -17.79 -0.31 1.11
CA ASP A 76 -16.69 -0.66 0.20
C ASP A 76 -15.73 0.52 -0.07
N LYS A 77 -16.25 1.75 -0.09
CA LYS A 77 -15.47 2.97 -0.41
C LYS A 77 -15.34 3.93 0.75
N HIS A 78 -16.20 3.82 1.76
CA HIS A 78 -16.31 4.79 2.85
C HIS A 78 -16.49 4.09 4.19
N PHE A 79 -15.98 4.73 5.25
CA PHE A 79 -16.08 4.28 6.62
C PHE A 79 -16.64 5.40 7.46
N THR A 80 -17.55 5.07 8.37
CA THR A 80 -18.06 6.00 9.38
C THR A 80 -17.29 5.76 10.66
N ILE A 81 -16.56 6.78 11.12
CA ILE A 81 -15.73 6.71 12.33
C ILE A 81 -16.18 7.73 13.37
N LYS A 82 -15.85 7.47 14.65
CA LYS A 82 -16.13 8.37 15.77
C LYS A 82 -14.92 9.26 16.07
N ILE A 83 -15.02 10.56 15.79
CA ILE A 83 -14.00 11.57 16.08
C ILE A 83 -14.56 12.54 17.12
N ASN A 84 -13.97 12.58 18.32
CA ASN A 84 -14.33 13.54 19.37
C ASN A 84 -15.86 13.61 19.61
N ASP A 85 -16.48 12.43 19.71
CA ASP A 85 -17.92 12.22 19.90
C ASP A 85 -18.83 12.58 18.71
N ARG A 86 -18.24 12.99 17.57
CA ARG A 86 -18.94 13.19 16.31
C ARG A 86 -18.71 12.03 15.36
N THR A 87 -19.71 11.73 14.55
CA THR A 87 -19.58 10.76 13.46
C THR A 87 -19.05 11.47 12.21
N SER A 88 -18.12 10.84 11.50
CA SER A 88 -17.55 11.38 10.27
C SER A 88 -17.33 10.27 9.25
N THR A 89 -17.70 10.55 8.00
CA THR A 89 -17.55 9.62 6.88
C THR A 89 -16.25 9.92 6.13
N ILE A 90 -15.37 8.93 6.00
CA ILE A 90 -14.06 9.06 5.39
C ILE A 90 -13.88 8.01 4.30
N SER A 91 -13.24 8.36 3.19
CA SER A 91 -12.90 7.41 2.12
C SER A 91 -11.80 6.43 2.55
N ILE A 92 -11.83 5.23 1.99
CA ILE A 92 -10.85 4.18 2.27
C ILE A 92 -9.40 4.62 1.99
N ASP A 93 -9.18 5.48 1.00
CA ASP A 93 -7.84 5.97 0.60
C ASP A 93 -7.14 6.81 1.67
N ARG A 94 -7.91 7.34 2.63
CA ARG A 94 -7.40 8.16 3.73
C ARG A 94 -7.22 7.37 5.02
N LEU A 95 -7.51 6.07 5.00
CA LEU A 95 -7.47 5.20 6.17
C LEU A 95 -6.28 4.27 6.10
N LYS A 96 -5.72 3.99 7.28
CA LYS A 96 -4.71 2.96 7.47
C LYS A 96 -5.15 2.10 8.65
N PRO A 97 -5.10 0.75 8.55
CA PRO A 97 -5.45 -0.10 9.69
C PRO A 97 -4.50 0.17 10.86
N ALA A 98 -5.04 0.26 12.07
CA ALA A 98 -4.23 0.25 13.27
C ALA A 98 -4.13 -1.20 13.77
N PHE A 99 -2.95 -1.79 13.63
CA PHE A 99 -2.64 -3.12 14.16
C PHE A 99 -2.39 -3.03 15.66
N LEU A 100 -3.44 -2.67 16.39
CA LEU A 100 -3.53 -2.83 17.83
C LEU A 100 -4.42 -4.05 18.04
N CYS A 101 -3.82 -5.23 17.89
CA CYS A 101 -4.46 -6.49 18.27
C CYS A 101 -4.41 -6.63 19.79
#